data_AF-A0A1I7B6Q4-F1
#
_entry.id   AF-A0A1I7B6Q4-F1
#
_cell.length_a   1.000
_cell.length_b   1.000
_cell.length_c   1.000
_cell.angle_alpha   90.00
_cell.angle_beta   90.00
_cell.angle_gamma   90.00
#
_symmetry.space_group_name_H-M   'P 1'
#
loop_
_entity.id
_entity.type
_entity.pdbx_description
1 polymer ?
#
loop_
_entity_poly.entity_id
_entity_poly.type
_entity_poly.pdbx_seq_one_letter_code
_entity_poly.pdbx_strand_id
1 'polypeptide(L)'
;MPPHTKASWNVERRRRTNVNEGKAPCQVSGRWLQFPAKAHEFKNGTFLAVDVMTADSDGNPRKLCELVLVKEELLELLTRIPHD
;
A
#
# COMPACT_ATOMS: atom_id res chain seq x y z
N MET A 1 -7.67 -11.46 -30.16
CA MET A 1 -7.76 -11.35 -28.69
C MET A 1 -6.73 -12.33 -28.11
N PRO A 2 -5.57 -11.87 -27.60
CA PRO A 2 -4.51 -12.79 -27.17
C PRO A 2 -4.92 -13.50 -25.87
N PRO A 3 -4.42 -14.73 -25.62
CA PRO A 3 -4.86 -15.55 -24.51
C PRO A 3 -4.15 -15.12 -23.22
N HIS A 4 -4.87 -14.49 -22.29
CA HIS A 4 -4.35 -14.24 -20.94
C HIS A 4 -4.28 -15.56 -20.16
N THR A 5 -3.08 -15.99 -19.78
CA THR A 5 -2.81 -17.23 -19.04
C THR A 5 -3.33 -17.17 -17.60
N LYS A 6 -3.66 -18.32 -16.98
CA LYS A 6 -4.16 -18.43 -15.58
C LYS A 6 -3.30 -17.69 -14.54
N ALA A 7 -1.98 -17.60 -14.76
CA ALA A 7 -1.07 -16.86 -13.89
C ALA A 7 -1.35 -15.34 -13.88
N SER A 8 -1.69 -14.76 -15.03
CA SER A 8 -2.04 -13.34 -15.17
C SER A 8 -3.30 -12.99 -14.36
N TRP A 9 -4.30 -13.88 -14.35
CA TRP A 9 -5.52 -13.70 -13.56
C TRP A 9 -5.26 -13.69 -12.05
N ASN A 10 -4.28 -14.47 -11.58
CA ASN A 10 -3.93 -14.54 -10.16
C ASN A 10 -3.22 -13.28 -9.66
N VAL A 11 -2.35 -12.69 -10.48
CA VAL A 11 -1.62 -11.45 -10.12
C VAL A 11 -2.59 -10.27 -10.03
N GLU A 12 -3.45 -10.08 -11.03
CA GLU A 12 -4.43 -9.00 -11.04
C GLU A 12 -5.43 -9.14 -9.88
N ARG A 13 -5.88 -10.36 -9.59
CA ARG A 13 -6.76 -10.62 -8.43
C ARG A 13 -6.07 -10.26 -7.12
N ARG A 14 -4.82 -10.67 -6.93
CA ARG A 14 -4.04 -10.32 -5.72
C ARG A 14 -3.83 -8.83 -5.58
N ARG A 15 -3.53 -8.13 -6.68
CA ARG A 15 -3.42 -6.67 -6.70
C ARG A 15 -4.73 -6.02 -6.24
N ARG A 16 -5.87 -6.45 -6.77
CA ARG A 16 -7.19 -5.93 -6.36
C ARG A 16 -7.50 -6.20 -4.90
N THR A 17 -7.25 -7.42 -4.41
CA THR A 17 -7.42 -7.77 -3.00
C THR A 17 -6.58 -6.85 -2.10
N ASN A 18 -5.31 -6.66 -2.43
CA ASN A 18 -4.43 -5.78 -1.67
C ASN A 18 -4.95 -4.34 -1.63
N VAL A 19 -5.39 -3.78 -2.76
CA VAL A 19 -5.97 -2.42 -2.81
C VAL A 19 -7.24 -2.33 -1.95
N ASN A 20 -8.13 -3.32 -2.05
CA ASN A 20 -9.35 -3.37 -1.24
C ASN A 20 -9.08 -3.48 0.26
N GLU A 21 -7.97 -4.15 0.64
CA GLU A 21 -7.50 -4.26 2.02
C GLU A 21 -6.63 -3.08 2.46
N GLY A 22 -6.41 -2.07 1.61
CA GLY A 22 -5.53 -0.94 1.91
C GLY A 22 -4.06 -1.32 2.04
N LYS A 23 -3.60 -2.37 1.36
CA LYS A 23 -2.23 -2.88 1.41
C LYS A 23 -1.45 -2.49 0.16
N ALA A 24 -0.26 -1.92 0.35
CA ALA A 24 0.73 -1.75 -0.70
C ALA A 24 1.95 -2.64 -0.41
N PRO A 25 2.10 -3.80 -1.08
CA PRO A 25 3.20 -4.73 -0.82
C PRO A 25 4.53 -4.20 -1.36
N CYS A 26 5.60 -4.40 -0.59
CA CYS A 26 6.96 -4.21 -1.04
C CYS A 26 7.31 -5.26 -2.11
N GLN A 27 7.86 -4.84 -3.24
CA GLN A 27 8.18 -5.76 -4.34
C GLN A 27 9.46 -6.57 -4.10
N VAL A 28 10.31 -6.15 -3.14
CA VAL A 28 11.62 -6.75 -2.86
C VAL A 28 11.72 -7.42 -1.49
N SER A 29 10.66 -7.35 -0.68
CA SER A 29 10.65 -7.97 0.65
C SER A 29 9.24 -8.34 1.09
N GLY A 30 9.11 -9.18 2.12
CA GLY A 30 7.83 -9.55 2.74
C GLY A 30 7.19 -8.46 3.61
N ARG A 31 7.43 -7.17 3.30
CA ARG A 31 6.87 -6.01 4.02
C ARG A 31 5.74 -5.38 3.22
N TRP A 32 4.86 -4.64 3.87
CA TRP A 32 3.84 -3.84 3.18
C TRP A 32 3.52 -2.57 3.96
N LEU A 33 3.01 -1.58 3.25
CA LEU A 33 2.31 -0.46 3.87
C LEU A 33 0.85 -0.85 4.07
N GLN A 34 0.32 -0.59 5.26
CA GLN A 34 -1.09 -0.76 5.59
C GLN A 34 -1.70 0.62 5.82
N PHE A 35 -2.57 1.01 4.89
CA PHE A 35 -3.32 2.25 4.95
C PHE A 35 -4.54 2.10 5.85
N PRO A 36 -4.95 3.18 6.54
CA PRO A 36 -6.10 3.14 7.42
C PRO A 36 -7.40 3.13 6.60
N ALA A 37 -8.45 2.55 7.15
CA ALA A 37 -9.77 2.54 6.48
C ALA A 37 -10.40 3.95 6.38
N LYS A 38 -9.97 4.88 7.25
CA LYS A 38 -10.40 6.28 7.25
C LYS A 38 -9.18 7.18 7.45
N ALA A 39 -9.12 8.26 6.69
CA ALA A 39 -8.17 9.34 6.93
C ALA A 39 -8.71 10.30 7.99
N HIS A 40 -7.82 11.04 8.65
CA HIS A 40 -8.20 12.07 9.61
C HIS A 40 -8.07 13.44 8.96
N GLU A 41 -9.19 14.15 8.82
CA GLU A 41 -9.20 15.53 8.37
C GLU A 41 -8.78 16.45 9.51
N PHE A 42 -7.81 17.33 9.24
CA PHE A 42 -7.41 18.41 10.13
C PHE A 42 -7.45 19.74 9.36
N LYS A 43 -7.42 20.86 10.10
CA LYS A 43 -7.48 22.21 9.51
C LYS A 43 -6.42 22.49 8.43
N ASN A 44 -5.33 21.74 8.40
CA ASN A 44 -4.20 21.93 7.48
C ASN A 44 -4.05 20.79 6.45
N GLY A 45 -5.05 19.92 6.27
CA GLY A 45 -5.02 18.86 5.26
C GLY A 45 -5.46 17.49 5.79
N THR A 46 -5.34 16.48 4.92
CA THR A 46 -5.76 15.12 5.23
C THR A 46 -4.56 14.31 5.75
N PHE A 47 -4.58 13.94 7.02
CA PHE A 47 -3.52 13.12 7.61
C PHE A 47 -3.83 11.63 7.46
N LEU A 48 -2.79 10.87 7.11
CA LEU A 48 -2.79 9.43 6.94
C LEU A 48 -1.80 8.82 7.92
N ALA A 49 -2.30 8.03 8.87
CA ALA A 49 -1.47 7.15 9.69
C ALA A 49 -1.29 5.82 8.93
N VAL A 50 -0.12 5.63 8.33
CA VAL A 50 0.23 4.46 7.52
C VAL A 50 1.16 3.56 8.33
N ASP A 51 0.79 2.28 8.46
CA ASP A 51 1.60 1.32 9.18
C ASP A 51 2.59 0.63 8.25
N VAL A 52 3.85 0.52 8.68
CA VAL A 52 4.84 -0.34 8.02
C VAL A 52 4.78 -1.70 8.68
N MET A 53 4.32 -2.70 7.92
CA MET A 53 4.03 -4.03 8.41
C MET A 53 5.01 -5.05 7.84
N THR A 54 5.19 -6.15 8.57
CA THR A 54 5.92 -7.34 8.14
C THR A 54 5.24 -8.59 8.69
N ALA A 55 5.69 -9.77 8.27
CA ALA A 55 5.30 -11.02 8.90
C ALA A 55 6.29 -11.36 10.02
N ASP A 56 5.81 -11.87 11.15
CA ASP A 56 6.67 -12.52 12.14
C ASP A 56 7.06 -13.95 11.71
N SER A 57 7.73 -14.68 12.61
CA SER A 57 8.22 -16.04 12.31
C SER A 57 7.09 -17.05 12.06
N ASP A 58 5.89 -16.77 12.57
CA ASP A 58 4.71 -17.63 12.42
C ASP A 58 3.84 -17.17 11.22
N GLY A 59 4.28 -16.13 10.50
CA GLY A 59 3.56 -15.57 9.35
C GLY A 59 2.46 -14.57 9.73
N ASN A 60 2.35 -14.19 11.00
CA ASN A 60 1.32 -13.25 11.45
C ASN A 60 1.73 -11.80 11.16
N PRO A 61 0.75 -10.91 10.88
CA PRO A 61 1.02 -9.49 10.73
C PRO A 61 1.65 -8.85 11.98
N ARG A 62 2.80 -8.19 11.79
CA ARG A 62 3.52 -7.43 12.80
C ARG A 62 3.81 -6.01 12.32
N LYS A 63 3.42 -5.00 13.10
CA LYS A 63 3.77 -3.59 12.86
C LYS A 63 5.22 -3.32 13.24
N LEU A 64 5.98 -2.70 12.34
CA LEU A 64 7.34 -2.23 12.57
C LEU A 64 7.33 -0.79 13.10
N CYS A 65 6.59 0.09 12.43
CA CYS A 65 6.41 1.48 12.82
C CYS A 65 5.14 2.06 12.18
N GLU A 66 4.81 3.30 12.55
CA GLU A 66 3.75 4.12 11.96
C GLU A 66 4.37 5.36 11.32
N LEU A 67 3.84 5.77 10.18
CA LEU A 67 4.17 7.01 9.51
C LEU A 67 2.91 7.87 9.44
N VAL A 68 2.97 9.09 9.97
CA VAL A 68 1.89 10.07 9.84
C VAL A 68 2.26 11.03 8.73
N LEU A 69 1.52 10.99 7.62
CA LEU A 69 1.81 11.71 6.39
C LEU A 69 0.63 12.61 6.00
N VAL A 70 0.92 13.71 5.31
CA VAL A 70 -0.12 14.53 4.66
C VAL A 70 -0.40 13.92 3.27
N LYS A 71 -1.66 13.61 2.99
CA LYS A 71 -2.08 12.93 1.76
C LYS A 71 -1.71 13.74 0.51
N GLU A 72 -1.94 15.05 0.55
CA GLU A 72 -1.72 15.95 -0.57
C GLU A 72 -0.23 16.03 -0.94
N GLU A 73 0.65 16.13 0.07
CA GLU A 73 2.11 16.11 -0.13
C GLU A 73 2.59 14.78 -0.71
N LEU A 74 2.06 13.66 -0.21
CA LEU A 74 2.39 12.34 -0.74
C LEU A 74 2.01 12.20 -2.21
N LEU A 75 0.82 12.68 -2.59
CA LEU A 75 0.38 12.68 -4.00
C LEU A 75 1.29 13.55 -4.87
N GLU A 76 1.68 14.73 -4.41
CA GLU A 76 2.60 15.60 -5.13
C GLU A 76 4.00 15.00 -5.28
N LEU A 77 4.51 14.31 -4.25
CA LEU A 77 5.77 13.59 -4.35
C LEU A 77 5.70 12.49 -5.40
N LEU A 78 4.59 11.74 -5.46
CA LEU A 78 4.42 10.65 -6.43
C LEU A 78 4.37 11.15 -7.88
N THR A 79 3.81 12.34 -8.16
CA THR A 79 3.77 12.89 -9.54
C THR A 79 5.14 13.39 -10.03
N ARG A 80 6.08 13.65 -9.11
CA ARG A 80 7.44 14.09 -9.45
C ARG A 80 8.39 12.93 -9.73
N ILE A 81 8.01 11.69 -9.43
CA ILE A 81 8.81 10.52 -9.75
C ILE A 81 8.69 10.25 -11.26
N PRO A 82 9.81 10.24 -12.01
CA PRO A 82 9.76 9.98 -13.44
C PRO A 82 9.27 8.55 -13.72
N HIS A 83 8.53 8.40 -14.82
CA HIS A 83 8.22 7.11 -15.41
C HIS A 83 9.22 6.82 -16.53
N ASP A 84 9.94 5.71 -16.42
CA ASP A 84 10.76 5.15 -17.51
C ASP A 84 9.90 4.41 -18.53
#